data_AF-A0A2A5QYH1-F1
#
_entry.id   AF-A0A2A5QYH1-F1
#
_cell.length_a   1.000
_cell.length_b   1.000
_cell.length_c   1.000
_cell.angle_alpha   90.00
_cell.angle_beta   90.00
_cell.angle_gamma   90.00
#
_symmetry.space_group_name_H-M   'P 1'
#
loop_
_entity.id
_entity.type
_entity.pdbx_description
1 polymer ?
#
loop_
_entity_poly.entity_id
_entity_poly.type
_entity_poly.pdbx_seq_one_letter_code
_entity_poly.pdbx_strand_id
1 'polypeptide(L)' 'MLRNLGALGIAGLVILLAGIGLIAYADPVIAAGMALVIAGLGLVVRSLISGLLQNFGMF' A
#
# COMPACT_ATOMS: atom_id res chain seq x y z
N MET A 1 -3.92 -11.18 -5.98
CA MET A 1 -4.58 -10.10 -5.23
C MET A 1 -5.02 -8.94 -6.12
N LEU A 2 -4.26 -8.56 -7.17
CA LEU A 2 -4.61 -7.43 -8.05
C LEU A 2 -5.97 -7.55 -8.78
N ARG A 3 -6.48 -8.77 -9.00
CA ARG A 3 -7.84 -9.01 -9.55
C ARG A 3 -8.99 -8.55 -8.63
N ASN A 4 -8.73 -8.38 -7.34
CA ASN A 4 -9.74 -8.00 -6.34
C ASN A 4 -9.64 -6.51 -5.90
N LEU A 5 -8.73 -5.74 -6.49
CA LEU A 5 -8.50 -4.33 -6.12
C LEU A 5 -9.65 -3.40 -6.55
N GLY A 6 -10.51 -3.83 -7.48
CA GLY A 6 -11.48 -2.96 -8.14
C GLY A 6 -10.81 -1.81 -8.91
N ALA A 7 -11.59 -0.99 -9.61
CA ALA A 7 -11.06 0.14 -10.38
C ALA A 7 -10.31 1.16 -9.49
N LEU A 8 -10.81 1.40 -8.27
CA LEU A 8 -10.21 2.34 -7.33
C LEU A 8 -8.88 1.85 -6.75
N GLY A 9 -8.75 0.56 -6.43
CA GLY A 9 -7.48 0.02 -5.92
C GLY A 9 -6.38 0.03 -6.98
N ILE A 10 -6.75 -0.18 -8.25
CA ILE A 10 -5.80 -0.04 -9.38
C ILE A 10 -5.39 1.42 -9.54
N ALA A 11 -6.34 2.36 -9.54
CA ALA A 11 -6.02 3.80 -9.63
C ALA A 11 -5.11 4.26 -8.48
N GLY A 12 -5.40 3.82 -7.24
CA GLY A 12 -4.56 4.08 -6.08
C GLY A 12 -3.14 3.52 -6.24
N LEU A 13 -3.00 2.30 -6.77
CA LEU A 13 -1.68 1.71 -7.04
C LEU A 13 -0.89 2.49 -8.09
N VAL A 14 -1.55 2.95 -9.16
CA VAL A 14 -0.90 3.78 -10.20
C VAL A 14 -0.43 5.10 -9.61
N ILE A 15 -1.25 5.77 -8.82
CA ILE A 15 -0.88 7.03 -8.15
C ILE A 15 0.30 6.81 -7.19
N LEU A 16 0.27 5.72 -6.43
CA LEU A 16 1.34 5.35 -5.50
C LEU A 16 2.67 5.13 -6.23
N LEU A 17 2.67 4.37 -7.32
CA LEU A 17 3.86 4.13 -8.12
C LEU A 17 4.35 5.41 -8.81
N ALA A 18 3.43 6.26 -9.28
CA ALA A 18 3.77 7.56 -9.86
C ALA A 18 4.42 8.49 -8.84
N GLY A 19 3.89 8.55 -7.61
CA GLY A 19 4.45 9.34 -6.52
C GLY A 19 5.86 8.88 -6.13
N ILE A 20 6.06 7.57 -5.93
CA ILE A 20 7.38 7.02 -5.63
C ILE A 20 8.35 7.26 -6.80
N GLY A 21 7.90 7.09 -8.05
CA GLY A 21 8.70 7.36 -9.24
C GLY A 21 9.12 8.82 -9.37
N LEU A 22 8.22 9.76 -9.07
CA LEU A 22 8.53 11.19 -9.05
C LEU A 22 9.59 11.52 -8.00
N ILE A 23 9.47 10.93 -6.80
CA ILE A 23 10.43 11.15 -5.72
C ILE A 23 11.77 10.50 -6.05
N ALA A 24 11.77 9.31 -6.66
CA ALA A 24 12.99 8.63 -7.10
C ALA A 24 13.76 9.41 -8.18
N TYR A 25 13.06 10.19 -9.00
CA TYR A 25 13.68 11.10 -9.96
C TYR A 25 14.45 12.24 -9.27
N ALA A 26 13.94 12.74 -8.14
CA ALA A 26 14.58 13.81 -7.38
C ALA A 26 15.68 13.28 -6.42
N ASP A 27 15.37 12.23 -5.65
CA ASP A 27 16.28 11.60 -4.70
C ASP A 27 15.93 10.10 -4.51
N PRO A 28 16.79 9.17 -4.98
CA PRO A 28 16.56 7.73 -4.85
C PRO A 28 16.55 7.23 -3.39
N VAL A 29 17.31 7.87 -2.50
CA VAL A 29 17.44 7.46 -1.09
C VAL A 29 16.14 7.80 -0.35
N ILE A 30 15.58 8.99 -0.58
CA ILE A 30 14.28 9.38 -0.02
C ILE A 30 13.17 8.47 -0.56
N ALA A 31 13.19 8.17 -1.87
CA ALA A 31 12.21 7.27 -2.46
C ALA A 31 12.26 5.86 -1.85
N ALA A 32 13.45 5.33 -1.59
CA ALA A 32 13.62 4.05 -0.89
C ALA A 32 13.04 4.10 0.53
N GLY A 33 13.34 5.15 1.29
CA GLY A 33 12.75 5.36 2.62
C GLY A 33 11.23 5.42 2.58
N MET A 34 10.66 6.15 1.62
CA MET A 34 9.21 6.23 1.43
C MET A 34 8.58 4.91 1.01
N ALA A 35 9.23 4.14 0.14
CA ALA A 35 8.76 2.81 -0.25
C ALA A 35 8.68 1.87 0.96
N LEU A 36 9.65 1.93 1.86
CA LEU A 36 9.63 1.16 3.11
C LEU A 36 8.48 1.58 4.04
N VAL A 37 8.22 2.88 4.18
CA VAL A 37 7.08 3.40 4.96
C VAL A 37 5.76 2.88 4.40
N ILE A 38 5.55 2.99 3.09
CA ILE A 38 4.35 2.50 2.40
C ILE A 38 4.18 0.99 2.58
N ALA A 39 5.26 0.21 2.43
CA ALA A 39 5.23 -1.23 2.64
C ALA A 39 4.83 -1.58 4.08
N GLY A 40 5.42 -0.90 5.07
CA GLY A 40 5.07 -1.05 6.48
C GLY A 40 3.61 -0.73 6.77
N LEU A 41 3.10 0.38 6.22
CA LEU A 41 1.69 0.76 6.33
C LEU A 41 0.77 -0.32 5.74
N GLY A 42 1.11 -0.89 4.59
CA GLY A 42 0.35 -1.99 3.99
C GLY A 42 0.27 -3.22 4.90
N LEU A 43 1.36 -3.56 5.59
CA LEU A 43 1.37 -4.64 6.58
C LEU A 43 0.50 -4.33 7.80
N VAL A 44 0.61 -3.11 8.34
CA VAL A 44 -0.20 -2.64 9.47
C VAL A 44 -1.68 -2.69 9.12
N VAL A 45 -2.09 -2.09 8.01
CA VAL A 45 -3.49 -2.08 7.56
C VAL A 45 -4.01 -3.50 7.35
N ARG A 46 -3.22 -4.39 6.74
CA ARG A 46 -3.60 -5.79 6.60
C ARG A 46 -3.84 -6.46 7.94
N SER A 47 -2.93 -6.28 8.91
CA SER A 47 -3.07 -6.83 10.26
C SER A 47 -4.31 -6.30 10.98
N LEU A 48 -4.60 -5.00 10.85
CA LEU A 48 -5.80 -4.38 11.40
C LEU A 48 -7.06 -4.96 10.78
N ILE A 49 -7.15 -5.03 9.45
CA ILE A 49 -8.32 -5.60 8.76
C ILE A 49 -8.51 -7.06 9.14
N SER A 50 -7.45 -7.88 9.15
CA SER A 50 -7.53 -9.28 9.55
C SER A 50 -8.03 -9.43 10.99
N GLY A 51 -7.52 -8.63 11.93
CA GLY A 51 -7.99 -8.64 13.32
C GLY A 51 -9.44 -8.21 13.46
N LEU A 52 -9.87 -7.18 12.71
CA LEU A 52 -11.27 -6.73 12.69
C LEU A 52 -12.19 -7.83 12.16
N LEU A 53 -11.87 -8.44 11.02
CA LEU A 53 -12.70 -9.49 10.43
C LEU A 53 -12.78 -10.73 11.33
N GLN A 54 -11.71 -11.06 12.04
CA GLN A 54 -11.69 -12.13 13.04
C GLN A 54 -12.63 -11.81 14.22
N ASN A 55 -12.66 -10.55 14.69
CA ASN A 55 -13.61 -10.11 15.72
C ASN A 55 -15.07 -10.18 15.26
N PHE A 56 -15.34 -10.08 13.96
CA PHE A 56 -16.68 -10.28 13.38
C PHE A 56 -17.02 -11.75 13.10
N GLY A 57 -16.18 -12.72 13.51
CA GLY A 57 -16.41 -14.15 13.29
C GLY A 57 -16.29 -14.57 11.83
N MET A 58 -15.70 -13.74 10.96
CA MET A 58 -15.47 -14.04 9.54
C MET A 58 -14.19 -14.86 9.30
N PHE A 59 -13.55 -15.37 10.36
CA PHE A 59 -12.41 -16.29 10.34
C PHE A 59 -12.40 -17.20 11.57
#